data_AF-A0A964KE50-F1
#
_entry.id   AF-A0A964KE50-F1
#
_cell.length_a   1.000
_cell.length_b   1.000
_cell.length_c   1.000
_cell.angle_alpha   90.00
_cell.angle_beta   90.00
_cell.angle_gamma   90.00
#
_symmetry.space_group_name_H-M   'P 1'
#
loop_
_entity.id
_entity.type
_entity.pdbx_description
1 polymer ?
#
loop_
_entity_poly.entity_id
_entity_poly.type
_entity_poly.pdbx_seq_one_letter_code
_entity_poly.pdbx_strand_id
1 'polypeptide(L)'
;MEVARATGERLLGDLASAELTLRLLVLERDRLAETQLMDQRTRRVLHDDVLPLLQTAMLRLDTVDRTDGASTSETTALLGDAHRMIAGLLRELPSPFSAEVAKLGVVAALQRAVTNELADAFSAITWSVEPALERCRALSPLSAEVAFTAVREAAGRCA
;
A
#
# COMPACT_ATOMS: atom_id res chain seq x y z
N MET A 1 -52.75 16.06 -20.53
CA MET A 1 -51.80 15.12 -21.15
C MET A 1 -50.34 15.59 -21.02
N GLU A 2 -50.03 16.88 -21.23
CA GLU A 2 -48.65 17.39 -21.09
C GLU A 2 -48.03 17.26 -19.70
N VAL A 3 -48.78 17.55 -18.62
CA VAL A 3 -48.24 17.46 -17.25
C VAL A 3 -47.76 16.05 -16.91
N ALA A 4 -48.55 15.03 -17.26
CA ALA A 4 -48.19 13.62 -17.04
C ALA A 4 -46.94 13.22 -17.86
N ARG A 5 -46.81 13.74 -19.08
CA ARG A 5 -45.65 13.51 -19.94
C ARG A 5 -44.39 14.17 -19.37
N ALA A 6 -44.47 15.44 -18.99
CA ALA A 6 -43.36 16.19 -18.39
C ALA A 6 -42.87 15.55 -17.08
N THR A 7 -43.79 15.04 -16.24
CA THR A 7 -43.42 14.29 -15.04
C THR A 7 -42.77 12.95 -15.36
N GLY A 8 -43.24 12.25 -16.40
CA GLY A 8 -42.65 10.98 -16.83
C GLY A 8 -41.22 11.14 -17.37
N GLU A 9 -41.00 12.15 -18.22
CA GLU A 9 -39.67 12.48 -18.75
C GLU A 9 -38.69 12.86 -17.61
N ARG A 10 -39.17 13.58 -16.59
CA ARG A 10 -38.34 13.95 -15.44
C ARG A 10 -38.00 12.77 -14.55
N LEU A 11 -38.97 11.91 -14.23
CA LEU A 11 -38.73 10.69 -13.44
C LEU A 11 -37.77 9.72 -14.14
N LEU A 12 -37.89 9.57 -15.47
CA LEU A 12 -36.95 8.77 -16.26
C LEU A 12 -35.53 9.36 -16.23
N GLY A 13 -35.41 10.69 -16.31
CA GLY A 13 -34.13 11.39 -16.16
C GLY A 13 -33.49 11.17 -14.78
N ASP A 14 -34.27 11.31 -13.71
CA ASP A 14 -33.79 11.12 -12.34
C ASP A 14 -33.34 9.67 -12.10
N LEU A 15 -34.11 8.68 -12.59
CA LEU A 15 -33.76 7.26 -12.49
C LEU A 15 -32.48 6.93 -13.27
N ALA A 16 -32.35 7.46 -14.49
CA ALA A 16 -31.15 7.27 -15.30
C ALA A 16 -29.91 7.89 -14.64
N SER A 17 -30.04 9.08 -14.07
CA SER A 17 -28.95 9.76 -13.35
C SER A 17 -28.50 8.97 -12.12
N ALA A 18 -29.45 8.44 -11.34
CA ALA A 18 -29.15 7.61 -10.18
C ALA A 18 -28.40 6.32 -10.56
N GLU A 19 -28.87 5.62 -11.59
CA GLU A 19 -28.24 4.40 -12.08
C GLU A 19 -26.81 4.64 -12.61
N LEU A 20 -26.60 5.74 -13.36
CA LEU A 20 -25.27 6.13 -13.83
C LEU A 20 -24.34 6.45 -12.67
N THR A 21 -24.81 7.16 -11.65
CA THR A 21 -24.03 7.48 -10.45
C THR A 21 -23.59 6.20 -9.74
N LEU A 22 -24.48 5.23 -9.58
CA LEU A 22 -24.17 3.95 -8.96
C LEU A 22 -23.14 3.15 -9.76
N ARG A 23 -23.27 3.10 -11.09
CA ARG A 23 -22.29 2.42 -11.95
C ARG A 23 -20.92 3.08 -11.92
N LEU A 24 -20.87 4.40 -11.92
CA LEU A 24 -19.63 5.15 -11.78
C LEU A 24 -18.94 4.86 -10.45
N LEU A 25 -19.70 4.81 -9.35
CA LEU A 25 -19.15 4.45 -8.04
C LEU A 25 -18.52 3.06 -8.02
N VAL A 26 -19.14 2.08 -8.70
CA VAL A 26 -18.56 0.73 -8.83
C VAL A 26 -17.27 0.77 -9.64
N LEU A 27 -17.27 1.45 -10.80
CA LEU A 27 -16.10 1.56 -11.67
C LEU A 27 -14.92 2.27 -11.01
N GLU A 28 -15.17 3.37 -10.31
CA GLU A 28 -14.15 4.09 -9.54
C GLU A 28 -13.53 3.18 -8.47
N ARG A 29 -14.35 2.39 -7.79
CA ARG A 29 -13.88 1.46 -6.77
C ARG A 29 -13.00 0.35 -7.35
N ASP A 30 -13.36 -0.15 -8.53
CA ASP A 30 -12.59 -1.17 -9.24
C ASP A 30 -11.27 -0.60 -9.78
N ARG A 31 -11.29 0.62 -10.34
CA ARG A 31 -10.09 1.33 -10.81
C ARG A 31 -9.09 1.60 -9.69
N LEU A 32 -9.59 1.98 -8.52
CA LEU A 32 -8.76 2.15 -7.31
C LEU A 32 -8.12 0.84 -6.87
N ALA A 33 -8.87 -0.27 -6.89
CA ALA A 33 -8.34 -1.58 -6.52
C ALA A 33 -7.27 -2.07 -7.52
N GLU A 34 -7.49 -1.87 -8.82
CA GLU A 34 -6.53 -2.21 -9.87
C GLU A 34 -5.23 -1.41 -9.74
N THR A 35 -5.35 -0.10 -9.53
CA THR A 35 -4.18 0.78 -9.33
C THR A 35 -3.38 0.37 -8.10
N GLN A 36 -4.07 0.02 -7.00
CA GLN A 36 -3.42 -0.46 -5.78
C GLN A 36 -2.67 -1.78 -5.99
N LEU A 37 -3.24 -2.73 -6.75
CA LEU A 37 -2.58 -3.99 -7.07
C LEU A 37 -1.33 -3.76 -7.93
N MET A 38 -1.39 -2.84 -8.89
CA MET A 38 -0.24 -2.48 -9.72
C MET A 38 0.86 -1.80 -8.90
N ASP A 39 0.50 -0.90 -7.99
CA ASP A 39 1.45 -0.27 -7.07
C ASP A 39 2.10 -1.29 -6.13
N GLN A 40 1.31 -2.24 -5.59
CA GLN A 40 1.84 -3.32 -4.76
C GLN A 40 2.82 -4.21 -5.53
N ARG A 41 2.46 -4.61 -6.76
CA ARG A 41 3.33 -5.43 -7.61
C ARG A 41 4.62 -4.69 -7.94
N THR A 42 4.52 -3.40 -8.27
CA THR A 42 5.67 -2.54 -8.57
C THR A 42 6.58 -2.42 -7.34
N ARG A 43 5.99 -2.16 -6.17
CA ARG A 43 6.72 -2.09 -4.89
C ARG A 43 7.42 -3.40 -4.56
N ARG A 44 6.74 -4.53 -4.71
CA ARG A 44 7.31 -5.87 -4.46
C ARG A 44 8.50 -6.17 -5.37
N VAL A 45 8.34 -5.97 -6.68
CA VAL A 45 9.43 -6.22 -7.65
C VAL A 45 10.63 -5.33 -7.35
N LEU A 46 10.40 -4.05 -7.08
CA LEU A 46 11.49 -3.13 -6.79
C LEU A 46 12.16 -3.44 -5.44
N HIS A 47 11.38 -3.69 -4.38
CA HIS A 47 11.89 -3.89 -3.02
C HIS A 47 12.49 -5.28 -2.79
N ASP A 48 11.81 -6.34 -3.22
CA ASP A 48 12.18 -7.70 -2.87
C ASP A 48 13.12 -8.32 -3.92
N ASP A 49 13.05 -7.85 -5.17
CA ASP A 49 13.87 -8.42 -6.26
C ASP A 49 15.00 -7.47 -6.66
N VAL A 50 14.71 -6.20 -6.97
CA VAL A 50 15.71 -5.29 -7.55
C VAL A 50 16.67 -4.73 -6.49
N LEU A 51 16.16 -4.28 -5.32
CA LEU A 51 16.99 -3.73 -4.25
C LEU A 51 18.07 -4.73 -3.76
N PRO A 52 17.75 -6.00 -3.47
CA PRO A 52 18.72 -6.99 -3.03
C PRO A 52 19.72 -7.38 -4.11
N LEU A 53 19.31 -7.40 -5.38
CA LEU A 53 20.22 -7.62 -6.52
C LEU A 53 21.25 -6.50 -6.64
N LEU A 54 20.82 -5.24 -6.52
CA LEU A 54 21.73 -4.08 -6.49
C LEU A 54 22.70 -4.16 -5.32
N GLN A 55 22.22 -4.53 -4.13
CA GLN A 55 23.07 -4.67 -2.96
C GLN A 55 24.08 -5.82 -3.11
N THR A 56 23.68 -6.94 -3.70
CA THR A 56 24.58 -8.05 -4.01
C THR A 56 25.63 -7.66 -5.04
N ALA A 57 25.26 -6.87 -6.05
CA ALA A 57 26.19 -6.33 -7.04
C ALA A 57 27.22 -5.39 -6.39
N MET A 58 26.77 -4.50 -5.49
CA MET A 58 27.66 -3.62 -4.73
C MET A 58 28.65 -4.41 -3.86
N LEU A 59 28.17 -5.43 -3.12
CA LEU A 59 29.04 -6.28 -2.30
C LEU A 59 30.07 -7.05 -3.13
N ARG A 60 29.67 -7.59 -4.29
CA ARG A 60 30.59 -8.28 -5.20
C ARG A 60 31.63 -7.34 -5.79
N LEU A 61 31.22 -6.13 -6.15
CA LEU A 61 32.10 -5.12 -6.72
C LEU A 61 33.13 -4.64 -5.69
N ASP A 62 32.72 -4.43 -4.44
CA ASP A 62 33.61 -4.13 -3.29
C ASP A 62 34.62 -5.25 -3.04
N THR A 63 34.21 -6.53 -3.16
CA THR A 63 35.15 -7.66 -3.00
C THR A 63 36.19 -7.78 -4.12
N VAL A 64 35.87 -7.30 -5.34
CA VAL A 64 36.78 -7.30 -6.50
C VAL A 64 37.75 -6.10 -6.44
N ASP A 65 37.38 -5.03 -5.73
CA ASP A 65 38.12 -3.77 -5.66
C ASP A 65 39.40 -3.80 -4.82
N ARG A 66 39.72 -4.94 -4.18
CA ARG A 66 40.95 -5.08 -3.39
C ARG A 66 42.25 -4.94 -4.21
N THR A 67 42.16 -4.75 -5.52
CA THR A 67 43.29 -4.67 -6.46
C THR A 67 43.31 -3.42 -7.38
N ASP A 68 42.23 -2.64 -7.56
CA ASP A 68 42.18 -1.46 -8.47
C ASP A 68 41.24 -0.33 -7.93
N GLY A 69 41.62 0.23 -6.78
CA GLY A 69 40.76 0.95 -5.81
C GLY A 69 40.15 2.32 -6.13
N ALA A 70 40.06 2.80 -7.38
CA ALA A 70 39.52 4.15 -7.67
C ALA A 70 38.22 4.16 -8.49
N SER A 71 38.21 3.50 -9.65
CA SER A 71 37.06 3.52 -10.58
C SER A 71 35.87 2.68 -10.08
N THR A 72 36.16 1.66 -9.28
CA THR A 72 35.19 0.71 -8.73
C THR A 72 34.45 1.30 -7.51
N SER A 73 35.17 2.06 -6.67
CA SER A 73 34.61 2.82 -5.55
C SER A 73 33.60 3.88 -6.02
N GLU A 74 33.81 4.50 -7.18
CA GLU A 74 32.86 5.46 -7.77
C GLU A 74 31.61 4.75 -8.31
N THR A 75 31.79 3.56 -8.92
CA THR A 75 30.69 2.75 -9.44
C THR A 75 29.82 2.18 -8.31
N THR A 76 30.41 1.74 -7.20
CA THR A 76 29.67 1.30 -6.00
C THR A 76 28.90 2.45 -5.36
N ALA A 77 29.47 3.66 -5.30
CA ALA A 77 28.77 4.84 -4.81
C ALA A 77 27.54 5.19 -5.67
N LEU A 78 27.68 5.18 -7.00
CA LEU A 78 26.58 5.41 -7.95
C LEU A 78 25.46 4.36 -7.81
N LEU A 79 25.81 3.08 -7.62
CA LEU A 79 24.84 2.01 -7.35
C LEU A 79 24.13 2.20 -6.00
N GLY A 80 24.85 2.67 -4.97
CA GLY A 80 24.29 3.00 -3.67
C GLY A 80 23.32 4.17 -3.71
N ASP A 81 23.62 5.20 -4.51
CA ASP A 81 22.72 6.32 -4.75
C ASP A 81 21.46 5.91 -5.53
N ALA A 82 21.63 5.10 -6.58
CA ALA A 82 20.48 4.53 -7.31
C ALA A 82 19.58 3.69 -6.38
N HIS A 83 20.17 2.87 -5.51
CA HIS A 83 19.43 2.11 -4.51
C HIS A 83 18.64 3.03 -3.56
N ARG A 84 19.28 4.07 -3.01
CA ARG A 84 18.61 5.05 -2.13
C ARG A 84 17.47 5.78 -2.84
N MET A 85 17.66 6.14 -4.11
CA MET A 85 16.65 6.82 -4.91
C MET A 85 15.44 5.92 -5.16
N ILE A 86 15.64 4.66 -5.53
CA ILE A 86 14.56 3.68 -5.70
C ILE A 86 13.85 3.44 -4.36
N ALA A 87 14.59 3.26 -3.27
CA ALA A 87 14.01 3.09 -1.93
C ALA A 87 13.16 4.31 -1.50
N GLY A 88 13.61 5.53 -1.83
CA GLY A 88 12.87 6.77 -1.62
C GLY A 88 11.56 6.81 -2.39
N LEU A 89 11.60 6.54 -3.70
CA LEU A 89 10.41 6.49 -4.55
C LEU A 89 9.39 5.44 -4.07
N LEU A 90 9.86 4.29 -3.59
CA LEU A 90 9.01 3.27 -2.99
C LEU A 90 8.31 3.69 -1.69
N ARG A 91 8.84 4.71 -1.01
CA ARG A 91 8.27 5.28 0.21
C ARG A 91 7.23 6.35 -0.11
N GLU A 92 7.30 6.96 -1.29
CA GLU A 92 6.34 7.95 -1.79
C GLU A 92 5.12 7.31 -2.48
N LEU A 93 5.22 6.06 -2.93
CA LEU A 93 4.06 5.33 -3.46
C LEU A 93 3.00 5.13 -2.35
N PRO A 94 1.72 5.46 -2.63
CA PRO A 94 0.64 5.30 -1.66
C PRO A 94 0.55 3.84 -1.21
N SER A 95 0.55 3.65 0.10
CA SER A 95 0.53 2.31 0.68
C SER A 95 -0.84 1.66 0.42
N PRO A 96 -0.91 0.42 -0.10
CA PRO A 96 -2.19 -0.29 -0.27
C PRO A 96 -2.95 -0.45 1.06
N PHE A 97 -2.21 -0.38 2.17
CA PHE A 97 -2.73 -0.42 3.51
C PHE A 97 -3.56 0.81 3.90
N SER A 98 -3.31 1.99 3.33
CA SER A 98 -4.15 3.18 3.58
C SER A 98 -5.60 2.93 3.13
N ALA A 99 -5.77 2.26 1.99
CA ALA A 99 -7.08 1.89 1.47
C ALA A 99 -7.72 0.70 2.20
N GLU A 100 -6.93 -0.27 2.66
CA GLU A 100 -7.43 -1.34 3.53
C GLU A 100 -7.88 -0.83 4.88
N VAL A 101 -7.09 0.05 5.52
CA VAL A 101 -7.44 0.68 6.79
C VAL A 101 -8.74 1.48 6.65
N ALA A 102 -8.93 2.17 5.52
CA ALA A 102 -10.19 2.86 5.22
C ALA A 102 -11.38 1.90 5.03
N LYS A 103 -11.18 0.71 4.44
CA LYS A 103 -12.25 -0.26 4.15
C LYS A 103 -12.59 -1.17 5.34
N LEU A 104 -11.57 -1.64 6.06
CA LEU A 104 -11.66 -2.68 7.08
C LEU A 104 -11.55 -2.12 8.51
N GLY A 105 -11.00 -0.91 8.66
CA GLY A 105 -10.59 -0.36 9.95
C GLY A 105 -9.18 -0.82 10.33
N VAL A 106 -8.55 -0.07 11.25
CA VAL A 106 -7.14 -0.25 11.66
C VAL A 106 -6.84 -1.67 12.14
N VAL A 107 -7.70 -2.22 13.00
CA VAL A 107 -7.49 -3.54 13.62
C VAL A 107 -7.53 -4.67 12.59
N ALA A 108 -8.58 -4.70 11.76
CA ALA A 108 -8.74 -5.74 10.74
C ALA A 108 -7.67 -5.64 9.64
N ALA A 109 -7.26 -4.42 9.27
CA ALA A 109 -6.13 -4.21 8.36
C ALA A 109 -4.80 -4.74 8.96
N LEU A 110 -4.55 -4.50 10.26
CA LEU A 110 -3.38 -5.03 10.97
C LEU A 110 -3.36 -6.56 11.04
N GLN A 111 -4.50 -7.19 11.36
CA GLN A 111 -4.62 -8.64 11.35
C GLN A 111 -4.27 -9.23 9.98
N ARG A 112 -4.75 -8.59 8.91
CA ARG A 112 -4.50 -9.05 7.54
C ARG A 112 -3.05 -8.82 7.12
N ALA A 113 -2.45 -7.68 7.46
CA ALA A 113 -1.04 -7.40 7.21
C ALA A 113 -0.13 -8.42 7.92
N VAL A 114 -0.41 -8.71 9.19
CA VAL A 114 0.38 -9.70 9.95
C VAL A 114 0.22 -11.11 9.38
N THR A 115 -0.99 -11.49 8.97
CA THR A 115 -1.27 -12.83 8.41
C THR A 115 -0.71 -13.03 7.00
N ASN A 116 -0.59 -11.96 6.20
CA ASN A 116 -0.18 -12.08 4.80
C ASN A 116 1.29 -11.71 4.57
N GLU A 117 1.84 -10.75 5.32
CA GLU A 117 3.19 -10.23 5.11
C GLU A 117 4.18 -10.65 6.20
N LEU A 118 3.70 -10.89 7.43
CA LEU A 118 4.56 -11.18 8.58
C LEU A 118 4.27 -12.57 9.17
N ALA A 119 3.55 -13.44 8.45
CA ALA A 119 3.16 -14.75 8.97
C ALA A 119 4.38 -15.62 9.32
N ASP A 120 5.41 -15.59 8.47
CA ASP A 120 6.63 -16.36 8.68
C ASP A 120 7.53 -15.77 9.79
N ALA A 121 7.23 -14.55 10.23
CA ALA A 121 7.98 -13.83 11.25
C ALA A 121 7.51 -14.17 12.68
N PHE A 122 6.33 -14.76 12.86
CA PHE A 122 5.76 -15.04 14.19
C PHE A 122 5.32 -16.50 14.34
N SER A 123 5.74 -17.15 15.43
CA SER A 123 5.36 -18.54 15.73
C SER A 123 3.92 -18.67 16.23
N ALA A 124 3.41 -17.65 16.92
CA ALA A 124 2.03 -17.57 17.40
C ALA A 124 1.65 -16.11 17.64
N ILE A 125 0.43 -15.72 17.23
CA ILE A 125 -0.10 -14.37 17.40
C ILE A 125 -1.39 -14.44 18.20
N THR A 126 -1.43 -13.75 19.33
CA THR A 126 -2.65 -13.62 20.16
C THR A 126 -3.17 -12.20 20.07
N TRP A 127 -4.38 -12.04 19.54
CA TRP A 127 -5.02 -10.72 19.42
C TRP A 127 -5.88 -10.46 20.65
N SER A 128 -5.51 -9.45 21.43
CA SER A 128 -6.32 -8.92 22.53
C SER A 128 -6.87 -7.56 22.11
N VAL A 129 -8.09 -7.56 21.55
CA VAL A 129 -8.77 -6.33 21.10
C VAL A 129 -9.94 -6.06 22.03
N GLU A 130 -9.92 -4.90 22.69
CA GLU A 130 -11.04 -4.45 23.49
C GLU A 130 -12.27 -4.23 22.59
N PRO A 131 -13.45 -4.81 22.89
CA PRO A 131 -14.65 -4.67 22.04
C PRO A 131 -15.20 -3.24 21.98
N ALA A 132 -14.71 -2.33 22.81
CA ALA A 132 -14.95 -0.89 22.68
C ALA A 132 -14.18 -0.27 21.50
N LEU A 133 -13.01 -0.82 21.15
CA LEU A 133 -12.14 -0.31 20.09
C LEU A 133 -12.72 -0.55 18.69
N GLU A 134 -13.40 -1.67 18.47
CA GLU A 134 -14.10 -1.94 17.20
C GLU A 134 -15.24 -0.94 16.92
N ARG A 135 -15.83 -0.37 17.98
CA ARG A 135 -16.87 0.65 17.90
C ARG A 135 -16.29 2.04 17.68
N CYS A 136 -15.02 2.27 17.99
CA CYS A 136 -14.28 3.50 17.72
C CYS A 136 -13.79 3.59 16.27
N ARG A 137 -14.69 3.44 15.29
CA ARG A 137 -14.39 3.71 13.85
C ARG A 137 -14.12 5.19 13.53
N ALA A 138 -14.09 6.06 14.54
CA ALA A 138 -14.00 7.51 14.39
C ALA A 138 -12.57 8.07 14.38
N LEU A 139 -11.56 7.25 14.07
CA LEU A 139 -10.22 7.78 13.81
C LEU A 139 -10.25 8.51 12.47
N SER A 140 -9.66 9.71 12.43
CA SER A 140 -9.41 10.38 11.16
C SER A 140 -8.52 9.48 10.28
N PRO A 141 -8.62 9.56 8.94
CA PRO A 141 -7.79 8.75 8.04
C PRO A 141 -6.29 8.83 8.37
N LEU A 142 -5.81 10.04 8.69
CA LEU A 142 -4.42 10.27 9.08
C LEU A 142 -4.06 9.57 10.41
N SER A 143 -4.93 9.66 11.43
CA SER A 143 -4.69 9.00 12.71
C SER A 143 -4.70 7.47 12.58
N ALA A 144 -5.56 6.95 11.71
CA ALA A 144 -5.66 5.52 11.42
C ALA A 144 -4.39 5.01 10.71
N GLU A 145 -3.88 5.78 9.75
CA GLU A 145 -2.65 5.45 9.01
C GLU A 145 -1.40 5.51 9.90
N VAL A 146 -1.30 6.52 10.78
CA VAL A 146 -0.20 6.64 11.76
C VAL A 146 -0.22 5.47 12.73
N ALA A 147 -1.39 5.13 13.28
CA ALA A 147 -1.52 4.00 14.20
C ALA A 147 -1.17 2.66 13.52
N PHE A 148 -1.69 2.44 12.30
CA PHE A 148 -1.38 1.25 11.52
C PHE A 148 0.14 1.13 11.25
N THR A 149 0.75 2.20 10.76
CA THR A 149 2.18 2.21 10.40
C THR A 149 3.08 2.00 11.61
N ALA A 150 2.76 2.65 12.75
CA ALA A 150 3.51 2.49 13.99
C ALA A 150 3.49 1.05 14.51
N VAL A 151 2.31 0.42 14.54
CA VAL A 151 2.18 -0.97 15.02
C VAL A 151 2.87 -1.94 14.07
N ARG A 152 2.75 -1.73 12.75
CA ARG A 152 3.42 -2.57 11.75
C ARG A 152 4.95 -2.48 11.84
N GLU A 153 5.51 -1.28 11.98
CA GLU A 153 6.95 -1.12 12.19
C GLU A 153 7.41 -1.77 13.50
N ALA A 154 6.65 -1.63 14.58
CA ALA A 154 6.96 -2.31 15.83
C ALA A 154 6.96 -3.83 15.65
N ALA A 155 5.97 -4.39 14.95
CA ALA A 155 5.91 -5.81 14.64
C ALA A 155 7.12 -6.26 13.78
N GLY A 156 7.44 -5.51 12.72
CA GLY A 156 8.58 -5.83 11.84
C GLY A 156 9.96 -5.70 12.51
N ARG A 157 10.09 -4.95 13.61
CA ARG A 157 11.33 -4.85 14.41
C ARG A 157 11.44 -5.93 15.49
N CYS A 158 10.33 -6.55 15.86
CA CYS A 158 10.28 -7.61 16.86
C CYS A 158 10.43 -9.02 16.25
N ALA A 159 10.26 -9.13 14.93
CA ALA A 159 10.57 -10.31 14.13
C ALA A 159 12.05 -10.36 13.77
#